data_AF-A0A520LWS3-F1
#
_entry.id   AF-A0A520LWS3-F1
#
_cell.length_a   1.000
_cell.length_b   1.000
_cell.length_c   1.000
_cell.angle_alpha   90.00
_cell.angle_beta   90.00
_cell.angle_gamma   90.00
#
_symmetry.space_group_name_H-M   'P 1'
#
loop_
_entity.id
_entity.type
_entity.pdbx_description
1 polymer ?
#
loop_
_entity_poly.entity_id
_entity_poly.type
_entity_poly.pdbx_seq_one_letter_code
_entity_poly.pdbx_strand_id
1 'polypeptide(L)'
;MGKLRLGHICEAAFWLVLAAFLYVESFDFDRGIEIYKFGATGWPRALLLLVAVAAIGQFAYQFLAGDKSTSGTVGAASDDGAEEAARQSGHSHF
;
A
#
# COMPACT_ATOMS: atom_id res chain seq x y z
N MET A 1 6.52 17.04 -20.85
CA MET A 1 5.70 16.81 -19.64
C MET A 1 4.80 15.61 -19.91
N GLY A 2 4.79 14.64 -19.00
CA GLY A 2 3.86 13.51 -19.07
C GLY A 2 2.41 14.00 -19.06
N LYS A 3 1.53 13.43 -19.89
CA LYS A 3 0.10 13.78 -19.87
C LYS A 3 -0.51 13.32 -18.54
N LEU A 4 -0.55 14.21 -17.55
CA LEU A 4 -1.27 13.99 -16.30
C LEU A 4 -2.76 13.95 -16.59
N ARG A 5 -3.39 12.83 -16.26
CA ARG A 5 -4.85 12.69 -16.33
C ARG A 5 -5.43 13.06 -14.98
N LEU A 6 -6.66 13.57 -15.00
CA LEU A 6 -7.42 13.87 -13.78
C LEU A 6 -7.52 12.64 -12.86
N GLY A 7 -7.63 11.44 -13.44
CA GLY A 7 -7.65 10.18 -12.70
C GLY A 7 -6.43 9.99 -11.79
N HIS A 8 -5.24 10.32 -12.27
CA HIS A 8 -3.98 10.18 -11.52
C HIS A 8 -3.93 11.11 -10.30
N ILE A 9 -4.47 12.32 -10.47
CA ILE A 9 -4.59 13.31 -9.39
C ILE A 9 -5.62 12.83 -8.37
N CYS A 10 -6.80 12.38 -8.83
CA CYS A 10 -7.85 11.88 -7.94
C CYS A 10 -7.41 10.65 -7.16
N GLU A 11 -6.70 9.72 -7.78
CA GLU A 11 -6.18 8.51 -7.12
C GLU A 11 -5.12 8.87 -6.07
N ALA A 12 -4.16 9.71 -6.42
CA ALA A 12 -3.14 10.17 -5.46
C ALA A 12 -3.79 10.90 -4.27
N ALA A 13 -4.75 11.80 -4.54
CA ALA A 13 -5.49 12.51 -3.51
C ALA A 13 -6.28 11.54 -2.62
N PHE A 14 -6.97 10.56 -3.21
CA PHE A 14 -7.72 9.56 -2.47
C PHE A 14 -6.83 8.77 -1.51
N TRP A 15 -5.72 8.21 -1.99
CA TRP A 15 -4.82 7.41 -1.15
C TRP A 15 -4.18 8.24 -0.03
N LEU A 16 -3.81 9.49 -0.32
CA LEU A 16 -3.24 10.39 0.70
C LEU A 16 -4.27 10.81 1.75
N VAL A 17 -5.49 11.14 1.33
CA VAL A 17 -6.58 11.48 2.26
C VAL A 17 -6.95 10.28 3.12
N LEU A 18 -7.03 9.08 2.53
CA LEU A 18 -7.31 7.85 3.27
C LEU A 18 -6.20 7.54 4.28
N ALA A 19 -4.93 7.61 3.87
CA ALA A 19 -3.79 7.37 4.76
C ALA A 19 -3.76 8.39 5.92
N ALA A 20 -4.01 9.67 5.63
CA ALA A 20 -4.08 10.72 6.64
C ALA A 20 -5.25 10.51 7.61
N PHE A 21 -6.44 10.20 7.11
CA PHE A 21 -7.62 9.91 7.93
C PHE A 21 -7.37 8.73 8.87
N LEU A 22 -6.87 7.60 8.35
CA LEU A 22 -6.57 6.42 9.16
C LEU A 22 -5.43 6.66 10.15
N TYR A 23 -4.47 7.53 9.81
CA TYR A 23 -3.41 7.92 10.73
C TYR A 23 -3.98 8.71 11.91
N VAL A 24 -4.93 9.61 11.67
CA VAL A 24 -5.64 10.33 12.73
C VAL A 24 -6.44 9.36 13.61
N GLU A 25 -7.20 8.44 13.01
CA GLU A 25 -7.94 7.42 13.78
C GLU A 25 -7.03 6.48 14.57
N SER A 26 -5.78 6.30 14.12
CA SER A 26 -4.80 5.50 14.86
C SER A 26 -4.47 6.05 16.24
N PHE A 27 -4.77 7.31 16.55
CA PHE A 27 -4.54 7.83 17.91
C PHE A 27 -5.57 7.37 18.93
N ASP A 28 -6.79 7.01 18.51
CA ASP A 28 -7.86 6.61 19.43
C ASP A 28 -7.58 5.27 20.13
N PHE A 29 -6.84 4.38 19.45
CA PHE A 29 -6.44 3.07 19.98
C PHE A 29 -4.94 2.93 20.25
N ASP A 30 -4.21 4.06 20.33
CA ASP A 30 -2.78 4.08 20.69
C ASP A 30 -2.57 3.72 22.15
N ARG A 31 -2.52 2.42 22.41
CA ARG A 31 -2.29 1.86 23.74
C ARG A 31 -0.98 1.07 23.77
N GLY A 32 -0.25 1.24 24.87
CA GLY A 32 0.90 0.41 25.18
C GLY A 32 0.48 -1.05 25.33
N ILE A 33 1.26 -1.95 24.74
CA ILE A 33 1.12 -3.40 24.88
C ILE A 33 2.49 -3.98 25.13
N GLU A 34 2.59 -4.88 26.12
CA GLU A 34 3.85 -5.37 26.67
C GLU A 34 4.79 -5.98 25.61
N ILE A 35 4.19 -6.54 24.56
CA ILE A 35 4.87 -7.19 23.43
C ILE A 35 5.31 -6.22 22.31
N TYR A 36 4.80 -4.98 22.24
CA TYR A 36 5.18 -4.01 21.20
C TYR A 36 5.69 -2.70 21.80
N LYS A 37 6.98 -2.44 21.57
CA LYS A 37 7.67 -1.20 21.97
C LYS A 37 6.99 0.09 21.48
N PHE A 38 6.29 0.02 20.35
CA PHE A 38 5.62 1.17 19.72
C PHE A 38 4.10 1.17 19.90
N GLY A 39 3.58 0.39 20.86
CA GLY A 39 2.15 0.25 21.09
C GLY A 39 1.42 -0.52 19.99
N ALA A 40 0.10 -0.63 20.13
CA ALA A 40 -0.77 -1.32 19.17
C ALA A 40 -0.78 -0.68 17.77
N THR A 41 -0.40 0.58 17.67
CA THR A 41 -0.52 1.39 16.44
C THR A 41 0.77 1.47 15.65
N GLY A 42 1.92 1.06 16.19
CA GLY A 42 3.21 1.18 15.52
C GLY A 42 3.23 0.49 14.15
N TRP A 43 2.74 -0.75 14.08
CA TRP A 43 2.65 -1.50 12.82
C TRP A 43 1.62 -0.90 11.84
N PRO A 44 0.37 -0.61 12.25
CA PRO A 44 -0.58 0.13 11.41
C PRO A 44 -0.01 1.43 10.83
N ARG A 45 0.63 2.28 11.65
CA ARG A 45 1.20 3.56 11.20
C ARG A 45 2.34 3.36 10.19
N ALA A 46 3.15 2.31 10.34
CA ALA A 46 4.17 1.98 9.35
C ALA A 46 3.55 1.63 7.99
N LEU A 47 2.48 0.85 7.97
CA LEU A 47 1.74 0.54 6.73
C LEU A 47 1.14 1.81 6.11
N LEU A 48 0.54 2.69 6.91
CA LEU A 48 0.00 3.96 6.42
C LEU A 48 1.09 4.86 5.82
N LEU A 49 2.28 4.88 6.42
CA LEU A 49 3.43 5.60 5.88
C LEU A 49 3.87 5.01 4.53
N LEU A 50 3.93 3.68 4.41
CA LEU A 50 4.26 3.02 3.14
C LEU A 50 3.22 3.34 2.04
N VAL A 51 1.93 3.34 2.37
CA VAL A 51 0.87 3.74 1.45
C VAL A 51 1.05 5.19 0.98
N ALA A 52 1.33 6.11 1.90
CA ALA A 52 1.58 7.50 1.54
C ALA A 52 2.81 7.67 0.63
N VAL A 53 3.91 6.98 0.95
CA VAL A 53 5.13 6.97 0.11
C VAL A 53 4.84 6.38 -1.27
N ALA A 54 4.09 5.28 -1.36
CA ALA A 54 3.71 4.66 -2.61
C ALA A 54 2.83 5.58 -3.46
N ALA A 55 1.83 6.24 -2.86
CA ALA A 55 0.97 7.20 -3.55
C ALA A 55 1.76 8.39 -4.11
N ILE A 56 2.68 8.96 -3.31
CA ILE A 56 3.57 10.05 -3.75
C ILE A 56 4.50 9.57 -4.87
N GLY A 57 5.12 8.40 -4.70
CA GLY A 57 6.02 7.82 -5.70
C GLY A 57 5.32 7.55 -7.03
N GLN A 58 4.13 6.94 -6.97
CA GLN A 58 3.29 6.69 -8.14
C GLN A 58 2.87 8.01 -8.82
N PHE A 59 2.48 9.03 -8.05
CA PHE A 59 2.12 10.34 -8.60
C PHE A 59 3.34 11.03 -9.25
N ALA A 60 4.48 11.05 -8.57
CA ALA A 60 5.72 11.65 -9.06
C ALA A 60 6.20 10.94 -10.35
N TYR A 61 6.15 9.61 -10.38
CA TYR A 61 6.50 8.85 -11.57
C TYR A 61 5.61 9.21 -12.77
N GLN A 62 4.29 9.29 -12.56
CA GLN A 62 3.34 9.68 -13.61
C GLN A 62 3.52 11.13 -14.06
N PHE A 63 3.89 12.03 -13.14
CA PHE A 63 4.22 13.42 -13.44
C PHE A 63 5.48 13.54 -14.33
N LEU A 64 6.53 12.78 -13.99
CA LEU A 64 7.83 12.83 -14.65
C LEU A 64 7.86 12.06 -15.98
N ALA A 65 7.43 10.80 -15.96
CA ALA A 65 7.51 9.87 -17.08
C ALA A 65 6.25 9.86 -17.97
N GLY A 66 5.12 10.39 -17.48
CA GLY A 66 3.84 10.40 -18.18
C GLY A 66 3.09 9.08 -18.15
N ASP A 67 1.83 9.17 -18.57
CA ASP A 67 0.91 8.03 -18.64
C ASP A 67 1.32 7.10 -19.79
N LYS A 68 2.10 6.06 -19.49
CA LYS A 68 2.13 4.87 -20.34
C LYS A 68 0.93 4.05 -19.89
N SER A 69 -0.10 3.96 -20.72
CA SER A 69 -1.28 3.15 -20.44
C SER A 69 -0.85 1.72 -20.10
N THR A 70 -0.74 1.40 -18.81
CA THR A 70 -0.73 0.03 -18.31
C THR A 70 -2.14 -0.50 -18.54
N SER A 71 -2.39 -0.91 -19.78
CA SER A 71 -3.70 -1.38 -20.25
C SER A 71 -4.06 -2.77 -19.71
N GLY A 72 -3.33 -3.34 -18.75
CA GLY A 72 -3.50 -4.76 -18.43
C GLY A 72 -2.93 -5.26 -17.10
N THR A 73 -2.71 -4.42 -16.10
CA THR A 73 -2.11 -4.88 -14.83
C THR A 73 -2.88 -4.39 -13.61
N VAL A 74 -4.20 -4.45 -13.66
CA VAL A 74 -5.01 -4.49 -12.43
C VAL A 74 -5.27 -5.97 -12.16
N GLY A 75 -4.36 -6.62 -11.42
CA GLY A 75 -4.46 -8.05 -11.09
C GLY A 75 -3.17 -8.89 -11.10
N ALA A 76 -1.97 -8.31 -11.27
CA ALA A 76 -0.71 -9.08 -11.18
C ALA A 76 -0.20 -9.25 -9.75
N ALA A 77 -1.09 -9.27 -8.77
CA ALA A 77 -0.87 -10.15 -7.62
C ALA A 77 -1.49 -11.48 -8.04
N SER A 78 -0.74 -12.22 -8.87
CA SER A 78 -1.07 -13.62 -9.09
C SER A 78 -0.82 -14.34 -7.76
N ASP A 79 -1.77 -15.19 -7.38
CA ASP A 79 -1.88 -15.92 -6.10
C ASP A 79 -0.65 -16.83 -5.81
N ASP A 80 0.29 -16.84 -6.74
CA ASP A 80 1.54 -17.56 -6.84
C ASP A 80 2.40 -17.40 -5.58
N GLY A 81 2.40 -16.25 -4.92
CA GLY A 81 3.21 -16.03 -3.72
C GLY A 81 2.80 -16.90 -2.53
N ALA A 82 1.51 -17.18 -2.38
CA ALA A 82 0.97 -18.00 -1.30
C ALA A 82 1.04 -19.51 -1.63
N GLU A 83 0.75 -19.88 -2.89
CA GLU A 83 0.87 -21.28 -3.36
C GLU A 83 2.32 -21.78 -3.40
N GLU A 84 3.29 -20.95 -3.80
CA GLU A 84 4.71 -21.31 -3.85
C GLU A 84 5.28 -21.50 -2.43
N ALA A 85 4.88 -20.66 -1.48
CA ALA A 85 5.23 -20.80 -0.07
C ALA A 85 4.61 -22.06 0.56
N ALA A 86 3.36 -22.40 0.20
CA ALA A 86 2.71 -23.62 0.63
C ALA A 86 3.40 -24.87 0.05
N ARG A 87 3.78 -24.86 -1.24
CA ARG A 87 4.55 -25.95 -1.87
C ARG A 87 5.94 -26.15 -1.27
N GLN A 88 6.65 -25.06 -0.97
CA GLN A 88 7.98 -25.15 -0.34
C GLN A 88 7.91 -25.63 1.12
N SER A 89 6.77 -25.44 1.80
CA SER A 89 6.57 -25.89 3.18
C SER A 89 6.27 -27.39 3.33
N GLY A 90 6.23 -28.15 2.23
CA GLY A 90 6.24 -29.61 2.27
C GLY A 90 4.95 -30.25 2.79
N HIS A 91 3.78 -29.63 2.57
CA HIS A 91 2.51 -30.27 2.87
C HIS A 91 2.13 -31.27 1.75
N SER A 92 2.78 -32.43 1.72
CA SER A 92 2.34 -33.58 0.94
C SER A 92 1.09 -34.16 1.59
N HIS A 93 -0.09 -33.82 1.07
CA HIS A 93 -1.32 -34.48 1.45
C HIS A 93 -1.39 -35.84 0.75
N PHE A 94 -1.49 -36.91 1.54
CA PHE A 94 -2.04 -38.19 1.08
C PHE A 94 -3.50 -38.01 0.64
#